data_AF-J9WGX4-F1
#
_entry.id   AF-J9WGX4-F1
#
_cell.length_a   1.000
_cell.length_b   1.000
_cell.length_c   1.000
_cell.angle_alpha   90.00
_cell.angle_beta   90.00
_cell.angle_gamma   90.00
#
_symmetry.space_group_name_H-M   'P 1'
#
loop_
_entity.id
_entity.type
_entity.pdbx_description
1 polymer ?
#
loop_
_entity_poly.entity_id
_entity_poly.type
_entity_poly.pdbx_seq_one_letter_code
_entity_poly.pdbx_strand_id
1 'polypeptide(L)'
;MKFRAIELIRAGWGGVLLAAPAEVLSHIHGVRVDRKAIVVTRILGARHLVQAALSGVDPGPEELAAGVWVDTVHSATALGLALVDRRRARGGVTDAVVAASWAFLGWRHLRTGQARTGALRGRDRLARAVLRALPGGRALVAQAQAVRAD
;
A
#
# COMPACT_ATOMS: atom_id res chain seq x y z
N MET A 1 -12.71 -17.93 -6.98
CA MET A 1 -11.70 -16.96 -6.51
C MET A 1 -12.34 -15.59 -6.45
N LYS A 2 -12.32 -14.88 -5.32
CA LYS A 2 -12.85 -13.51 -5.23
C LYS A 2 -11.69 -12.53 -5.38
N PHE A 3 -11.69 -11.76 -6.47
CA PHE A 3 -10.74 -10.67 -6.65
C PHE A 3 -11.27 -9.43 -5.95
N ARG A 4 -10.39 -8.74 -5.23
CA ARG A 4 -10.74 -7.49 -4.55
C ARG A 4 -10.74 -6.37 -5.58
N ALA A 5 -11.90 -5.74 -5.82
CA ALA A 5 -12.03 -4.62 -6.77
C ALA A 5 -10.99 -3.51 -6.51
N ILE A 6 -10.70 -3.25 -5.23
CA ILE A 6 -9.65 -2.30 -4.83
C ILE A 6 -8.24 -2.69 -5.30
N GLU A 7 -7.91 -3.98 -5.36
CA GLU A 7 -6.60 -4.43 -5.85
C GLU A 7 -6.53 -4.39 -7.38
N LEU A 8 -7.67 -4.50 -8.08
CA LEU A 8 -7.72 -4.22 -9.53
C LEU A 8 -7.47 -2.74 -9.82
N ILE A 9 -8.07 -1.83 -9.03
CA ILE A 9 -7.81 -0.40 -9.12
C ILE A 9 -6.33 -0.11 -8.80
N ARG A 10 -5.78 -0.73 -7.74
CA ARG A 10 -4.36 -0.62 -7.40
C ARG A 10 -3.46 -1.11 -8.52
N ALA A 11 -3.80 -2.24 -9.14
CA ALA A 11 -3.04 -2.80 -10.26
C ALA A 11 -3.08 -1.87 -11.48
N GLY A 12 -4.26 -1.35 -11.84
CA GLY A 12 -4.42 -0.38 -12.93
C GLY A 12 -3.59 0.89 -12.68
N TRP A 13 -3.70 1.47 -11.48
CA TRP A 13 -2.90 2.62 -11.08
C TRP A 13 -1.40 2.33 -11.12
N GLY A 14 -0.97 1.19 -10.58
CA GLY A 14 0.42 0.75 -10.64
C GLY A 14 0.94 0.58 -12.06
N GLY A 15 0.13 0.05 -12.96
CA GLY A 15 0.42 -0.08 -14.39
C GLY A 15 0.63 1.29 -15.06
N VAL A 16 -0.26 2.26 -14.80
CA VAL A 16 -0.13 3.62 -15.32
C VAL A 16 1.15 4.29 -14.82
N LEU A 17 1.45 4.20 -13.53
CA LEU A 17 2.69 4.75 -12.95
C LEU A 17 3.96 4.10 -13.52
N LEU A 18 3.91 2.80 -13.82
CA LEU A 18 5.04 2.07 -14.38
C LEU A 18 5.27 2.40 -15.87
N ALA A 19 4.19 2.42 -16.66
CA ALA A 19 4.25 2.59 -18.11
C ALA A 19 4.35 4.06 -18.55
N ALA A 20 3.59 4.96 -17.91
CA ALA A 20 3.47 6.37 -18.28
C ALA A 20 3.81 7.34 -17.13
N PRO A 21 4.97 7.20 -16.46
CA PRO A 21 5.31 8.02 -15.30
C PRO A 21 5.43 9.52 -15.63
N ALA A 22 5.94 9.88 -16.81
CA ALA A 22 6.11 11.27 -17.20
C ALA A 22 4.75 11.98 -17.38
N GLU A 23 3.78 11.28 -17.97
CA GLU A 23 2.42 11.78 -18.15
C GLU A 23 1.73 11.99 -16.81
N VAL A 24 1.86 11.05 -15.87
CA VAL A 24 1.29 11.24 -14.53
C VAL A 24 1.92 12.45 -13.83
N LEU A 25 3.24 12.58 -13.91
CA LEU A 25 3.95 13.68 -13.24
C LEU A 25 3.65 15.04 -13.86
N SER A 26 3.42 15.14 -15.17
CA SER A 26 3.09 16.40 -15.85
C SER A 26 1.73 16.97 -15.41
N HIS A 27 0.80 16.10 -15.00
CA HIS A 27 -0.51 16.49 -14.47
C HIS A 27 -0.47 17.01 -13.03
N ILE A 28 0.65 16.82 -12.31
CA ILE A 28 0.81 17.33 -10.94
C ILE A 28 1.50 18.69 -10.99
N HIS A 29 0.72 19.75 -10.86
CA HIS A 29 1.22 21.12 -10.95
C HIS A 29 2.35 21.40 -9.93
N GLY A 30 3.50 21.88 -10.42
CA GLY A 30 4.67 22.21 -9.61
C GLY A 30 5.53 21.01 -9.20
N VAL A 31 5.37 19.86 -9.85
CA VAL A 31 6.34 18.77 -9.79
C VAL A 31 7.36 18.93 -10.91
N ARG A 32 8.65 18.78 -10.56
CA ARG A 32 9.73 18.73 -11.55
C ARG A 32 9.82 17.33 -12.15
N VAL A 33 9.54 17.21 -13.44
CA VAL A 33 9.68 15.96 -14.19
C VAL A 33 11.15 15.77 -14.58
N ASP A 34 11.92 15.13 -13.70
CA ASP A 34 13.30 14.73 -13.96
C ASP A 34 13.48 13.20 -13.94
N ARG A 35 14.65 12.73 -14.37
CA ARG A 35 14.95 11.30 -14.45
C ARG A 35 14.74 10.59 -13.11
N LYS A 36 15.07 11.26 -11.99
CA LYS A 36 14.89 10.71 -10.65
C LYS A 36 13.41 10.55 -10.30
N ALA A 37 12.59 11.56 -10.59
CA ALA A 37 11.14 11.50 -10.40
C ALA A 37 10.53 10.36 -11.21
N ILE A 38 10.92 10.19 -12.48
CA ILE A 38 10.46 9.08 -13.32
C ILE A 38 10.79 7.71 -12.71
N VAL A 39 12.03 7.51 -12.26
CA VAL A 39 12.46 6.25 -11.64
C VAL A 39 11.67 5.97 -10.36
N VAL A 40 11.50 6.98 -9.50
CA VAL A 40 10.72 6.84 -8.26
C VAL A 40 9.26 6.48 -8.56
N THR A 41 8.63 7.15 -9.53
CA THR A 41 7.25 6.86 -9.94
C THR A 41 7.11 5.45 -10.50
N ARG A 42 8.09 4.95 -11.26
CA ARG A 42 8.09 3.55 -11.72
C ARG A 42 8.24 2.55 -10.59
N ILE A 43 9.12 2.82 -9.62
CA ILE A 43 9.27 1.97 -8.42
C ILE A 43 7.96 1.93 -7.64
N LEU A 44 7.29 3.07 -7.49
CA LEU A 44 5.96 3.15 -6.87
C LEU A 44 4.93 2.32 -7.65
N GLY A 45 4.91 2.43 -8.98
CA GLY A 45 4.05 1.62 -9.84
C GLY A 45 4.30 0.12 -9.68
N ALA A 46 5.56 -0.31 -9.73
CA ALA A 46 5.95 -1.69 -9.51
C ALA A 46 5.52 -2.21 -8.13
N ARG A 47 5.65 -1.38 -7.09
CA ARG A 47 5.20 -1.73 -5.73
C ARG A 47 3.69 -1.93 -5.67
N HIS A 48 2.89 -1.07 -6.31
CA HIS A 48 1.44 -1.25 -6.38
C HIS A 48 1.06 -2.57 -7.08
N LEU A 49 1.76 -2.92 -8.17
CA LEU A 49 1.56 -4.19 -8.87
C LEU A 49 1.92 -5.40 -8.00
N VAL A 50 3.07 -5.38 -7.32
CA VAL A 50 3.48 -6.45 -6.40
C VAL A 50 2.47 -6.61 -5.27
N GLN A 51 2.02 -5.51 -4.67
CA GLN A 51 1.05 -5.55 -3.58
C GLN A 51 -0.32 -6.09 -4.04
N ALA A 52 -0.77 -5.67 -5.23
CA ALA A 52 -1.99 -6.19 -5.84
C ALA A 52 -1.87 -7.69 -6.19
N ALA A 53 -0.72 -8.15 -6.67
CA ALA A 53 -0.48 -9.56 -6.96
C ALA A 53 -0.48 -10.41 -5.68
N LEU A 54 0.18 -9.94 -4.62
CA LEU A 54 0.28 -10.68 -3.34
C LEU A 54 -1.05 -10.71 -2.56
N SER A 55 -1.83 -9.61 -2.63
CA SER A 55 -3.02 -9.39 -1.79
C SER A 55 -4.35 -9.45 -2.56
N GLY A 56 -4.31 -9.60 -3.89
CA GLY A 56 -5.47 -9.50 -4.78
C GLY A 56 -6.37 -10.73 -4.78
N VAL A 57 -5.81 -11.90 -4.49
CA VAL A 57 -6.54 -13.17 -4.47
C VAL A 57 -6.75 -13.62 -3.03
N ASP A 58 -7.97 -13.45 -2.54
CA ASP A 58 -8.48 -14.13 -1.34
C ASP A 58 -7.56 -13.99 -0.09
N PRO A 59 -7.15 -12.76 0.29
CA PRO A 59 -6.17 -12.52 1.34
C PRO A 59 -6.71 -12.87 2.73
N GLY A 60 -5.84 -13.37 3.61
CA GLY A 60 -6.15 -13.48 5.03
C GLY A 60 -6.07 -12.12 5.76
N PRO A 61 -6.61 -12.02 7.00
CA PRO A 61 -6.51 -10.82 7.83
C PRO A 61 -5.07 -10.33 8.03
N GLU A 62 -4.12 -11.26 8.16
CA GLU A 62 -2.70 -10.94 8.37
C GLU A 62 -2.06 -10.28 7.14
N GLU A 63 -2.41 -10.73 5.93
CA GLU A 63 -1.96 -10.12 4.68
C GLU A 63 -2.50 -8.69 4.53
N LEU A 64 -3.78 -8.48 4.86
CA LEU A 64 -4.40 -7.15 4.85
C LEU A 64 -3.73 -6.22 5.86
N ALA A 65 -3.49 -6.70 7.08
CA ALA A 65 -2.77 -5.97 8.12
C ALA A 65 -1.37 -5.56 7.67
N ALA A 66 -0.64 -6.46 6.97
CA ALA A 66 0.67 -6.15 6.42
C ALA A 66 0.60 -5.07 5.34
N GLY A 67 -0.38 -5.14 4.44
CA GLY A 67 -0.63 -4.09 3.45
C GLY A 67 -0.91 -2.73 4.08
N VAL A 68 -1.76 -2.68 5.12
CA VAL A 68 -2.06 -1.45 5.88
C VAL A 68 -0.80 -0.86 6.49
N TRP A 69 0.03 -1.69 7.12
CA TRP A 69 1.27 -1.24 7.73
C TRP A 69 2.22 -0.63 6.68
N VAL A 70 2.42 -1.34 5.57
CA VAL A 70 3.29 -0.93 4.46
C VAL A 70 2.84 0.41 3.85
N ASP A 71 1.55 0.58 3.61
CA ASP A 71 1.00 1.83 3.05
C ASP A 71 1.10 2.99 4.05
N THR A 72 0.90 2.72 5.35
CA THR A 72 1.02 3.73 6.42
C THR A 72 2.46 4.23 6.57
N VAL A 73 3.44 3.31 6.63
CA VAL A 73 4.86 3.68 6.74
C VAL A 73 5.30 4.48 5.54
N HIS A 74 4.89 4.08 4.34
CA HIS A 74 5.21 4.84 3.13
C HIS A 74 4.58 6.23 3.12
N SER A 75 3.33 6.36 3.56
CA SER A 75 2.71 7.69 3.69
C SER A 75 3.53 8.59 4.62
N ALA A 76 3.94 8.07 5.79
CA ALA A 76 4.73 8.82 6.75
C ALA A 76 6.12 9.20 6.20
N THR A 77 6.81 8.29 5.52
CA THR A 77 8.13 8.58 4.95
C THR A 77 8.06 9.52 3.76
N ALA A 78 7.06 9.39 2.87
CA ALA A 78 6.82 10.31 1.77
C ALA A 78 6.52 11.73 2.26
N LEU A 79 5.71 11.85 3.31
CA LEU A 79 5.43 13.13 3.97
C LEU A 79 6.69 13.70 4.62
N GLY A 80 7.47 12.88 5.33
CA GLY A 80 8.75 13.29 5.92
C GLY A 80 9.73 13.81 4.85
N LEU A 81 9.86 13.12 3.72
CA LEU A 81 10.67 13.57 2.59
C LEU A 81 10.16 14.89 2.00
N ALA A 82 8.84 15.06 1.91
CA ALA A 82 8.24 16.31 1.43
C ALA A 82 8.55 17.50 2.36
N LEU A 83 8.67 17.26 3.66
CA LEU A 83 9.06 18.29 4.63
C LEU A 83 10.54 18.67 4.52
N VAL A 84 11.41 17.71 4.20
CA VAL A 84 12.87 17.92 4.09
C VAL A 84 13.28 18.50 2.72
N ASP A 85 12.67 18.06 1.63
CA ASP A 85 12.94 18.56 0.26
C ASP A 85 11.76 19.37 -0.27
N ARG A 86 11.74 20.68 0.06
CA ARG A 86 10.69 21.60 -0.40
C ARG A 86 10.57 21.70 -1.93
N ARG A 87 11.64 21.42 -2.68
CA ARG A 87 11.60 21.45 -4.16
C ARG A 87 10.76 20.29 -4.71
N ARG A 88 10.62 19.20 -3.96
CA ARG A 88 9.82 18.01 -4.33
C ARG A 88 8.59 17.82 -3.44
N ALA A 89 8.30 18.77 -2.55
CA ALA A 89 7.25 18.65 -1.54
C ALA A 89 5.89 18.29 -2.14
N ARG A 90 5.48 18.93 -3.23
CA ARG A 90 4.18 18.63 -3.87
C ARG A 90 4.07 17.17 -4.30
N GLY A 91 5.09 16.63 -4.95
CA GLY A 91 5.12 15.23 -5.35
C GLY A 91 5.08 14.29 -4.15
N GLY A 92 5.86 14.59 -3.10
CA GLY A 92 5.88 13.80 -1.87
C GLY A 92 4.57 13.85 -1.08
N VAL A 93 3.90 15.01 -1.01
CA VAL A 93 2.58 15.15 -0.38
C VAL A 93 1.52 14.38 -1.17
N THR A 94 1.50 14.49 -2.49
CA THR A 94 0.57 13.72 -3.32
C THR A 94 0.74 12.22 -3.12
N ASP A 95 1.99 11.73 -3.14
CA ASP A 95 2.31 10.32 -2.87
C ASP A 95 1.87 9.90 -1.45
N ALA A 96 2.13 10.75 -0.44
CA ALA A 96 1.72 10.50 0.93
C ALA A 96 0.20 10.39 1.09
N VAL A 97 -0.58 11.25 0.43
CA VAL A 97 -2.05 11.23 0.47
C VAL A 97 -2.61 10.00 -0.24
N VAL A 98 -2.08 9.64 -1.39
CA VAL A 98 -2.47 8.42 -2.11
C VAL A 98 -2.19 7.19 -1.25
N ALA A 99 -1.01 7.12 -0.62
CA ALA A 99 -0.62 6.04 0.28
C ALA A 99 -1.51 5.96 1.53
N ALA A 100 -1.84 7.10 2.15
CA ALA A 100 -2.76 7.14 3.28
C ALA A 100 -4.15 6.62 2.89
N SER A 101 -4.62 6.95 1.69
CA SER A 101 -5.90 6.45 1.17
C SER A 101 -5.90 4.93 1.02
N TRP A 102 -4.81 4.37 0.50
CA TRP A 102 -4.62 2.92 0.42
C TRP A 102 -4.60 2.23 1.79
N ALA A 103 -3.87 2.80 2.75
CA ALA A 103 -3.84 2.31 4.13
C ALA A 103 -5.24 2.32 4.77
N PHE A 104 -5.97 3.42 4.61
CA PHE A 104 -7.33 3.57 5.14
C PHE A 104 -8.29 2.55 4.54
N LEU A 105 -8.30 2.39 3.22
CA LEU A 105 -9.17 1.44 2.55
C LEU A 105 -8.82 -0.02 2.90
N GLY A 106 -7.52 -0.34 3.02
CA GLY A 106 -7.05 -1.64 3.50
C GLY A 106 -7.52 -1.93 4.93
N TRP A 107 -7.45 -0.93 5.81
CA TRP A 107 -7.89 -1.05 7.19
C TRP A 107 -9.40 -1.20 7.31
N ARG A 108 -10.16 -0.43 6.52
CA ARG A 108 -11.62 -0.61 6.42
C ARG A 108 -11.95 -2.04 5.98
N HIS A 109 -11.26 -2.56 4.97
CA HIS A 109 -11.48 -3.91 4.47
C HIS A 109 -11.13 -4.98 5.52
N LEU A 110 -10.05 -4.78 6.29
CA LEU A 110 -9.68 -5.62 7.42
C LEU A 110 -10.80 -5.63 8.48
N ARG A 111 -11.37 -4.47 8.81
CA ARG A 111 -12.42 -4.37 9.85
C ARG A 111 -13.79 -4.88 9.42
N THR A 112 -14.15 -4.80 8.14
CA THR A 112 -15.49 -5.21 7.67
C THR A 112 -15.60 -6.71 7.36
N GLY A 113 -14.66 -7.55 7.81
CA GLY A 113 -14.78 -9.01 7.78
C GLY A 113 -14.79 -9.65 6.38
N GLN A 114 -14.37 -8.94 5.33
CA GLN A 114 -14.32 -9.50 3.96
C GLN A 114 -13.04 -10.32 3.69
N ALA A 115 -12.22 -10.52 4.73
CA ALA A 115 -11.01 -11.32 4.66
C ALA A 115 -11.35 -12.81 4.72
N ARG A 116 -10.51 -13.63 4.10
CA ARG A 116 -10.60 -15.08 4.23
C ARG A 116 -10.19 -15.52 5.64
N THR A 117 -11.13 -16.06 6.41
CA THR A 117 -10.89 -16.54 7.78
C THR A 117 -10.58 -18.05 7.86
N GLY A 118 -10.61 -18.77 6.74
CA GLY A 118 -10.21 -20.20 6.66
C GLY A 118 -8.72 -20.47 6.96
N ALA A 119 -8.26 -21.71 6.76
CA ALA A 119 -6.93 -22.19 7.16
C ALA A 119 -5.76 -21.22 6.82
N LEU A 120 -4.81 -21.07 7.74
CA LEU A 120 -3.63 -20.22 7.57
C LEU A 120 -2.77 -20.70 6.39
N ARG A 121 -2.58 -19.84 5.39
CA ARG A 121 -1.65 -20.04 4.27
C ARG A 121 -0.23 -19.62 4.68
N GLY A 122 0.79 -20.06 3.93
CA GLY A 122 2.18 -19.69 4.19
C GLY A 122 2.41 -18.17 4.24
N ARG A 123 1.75 -17.43 3.35
CA ARG A 123 1.78 -15.96 3.32
C ARG A 123 1.17 -15.29 4.57
N ASP A 124 0.14 -15.88 5.19
CA ASP A 124 -0.43 -15.38 6.45
C ASP A 124 0.60 -15.49 7.59
N ARG A 125 1.35 -16.60 7.63
CA ARG A 125 2.40 -16.84 8.63
C ARG A 125 3.56 -15.87 8.46
N LEU A 126 4.00 -15.66 7.21
CA LEU A 126 5.04 -14.69 6.90
C LEU A 126 4.63 -13.27 7.29
N ALA A 127 3.43 -12.84 6.88
CA ALA A 127 2.88 -11.52 7.23
C ALA A 127 2.83 -11.31 8.74
N ARG A 128 2.37 -12.32 9.49
CA ARG A 128 2.36 -12.29 10.96
C ARG A 128 3.76 -12.18 11.58
N ALA A 129 4.73 -12.96 11.08
CA ALA A 129 6.10 -12.94 11.59
C ALA A 129 6.75 -11.57 11.37
N VAL A 130 6.59 -11.02 10.16
CA VAL A 130 7.09 -9.69 9.79
C VAL A 130 6.43 -8.61 10.66
N LEU A 131 5.10 -8.57 10.76
CA LEU A 131 4.39 -7.56 11.57
C LEU A 131 4.80 -7.59 13.05
N ARG A 132 5.08 -8.76 13.62
CA ARG A 132 5.50 -8.86 15.03
C ARG A 132 6.87 -8.22 15.31
N ALA A 133 7.73 -8.16 14.30
CA ALA A 133 9.06 -7.55 14.39
C ALA A 133 9.03 -6.03 14.15
N LEU A 134 7.91 -5.50 13.64
CA LEU A 134 7.82 -4.11 13.18
C LEU A 134 7.13 -3.19 14.19
N PRO A 135 7.54 -1.90 14.28
CA PRO A 135 6.88 -0.91 15.13
C PRO A 135 5.38 -0.80 14.81
N GLY A 136 4.54 -0.82 15.85
CA GLY A 136 3.07 -0.77 15.70
C GLY A 136 2.42 -2.03 15.12
N GLY A 137 3.20 -3.01 14.65
CA GLY A 137 2.65 -4.21 13.99
C GLY A 137 1.95 -5.17 14.95
N ARG A 138 2.25 -5.15 16.26
CA ARG A 138 1.53 -5.94 17.28
C ARG A 138 0.04 -5.61 17.36
N ALA A 139 -0.33 -4.32 17.26
CA ALA A 139 -1.72 -3.89 17.27
C ALA A 139 -2.47 -4.38 16.03
N LEU A 140 -1.83 -4.34 14.87
CA LEU A 140 -2.40 -4.86 13.63
C LEU A 140 -2.54 -6.39 13.64
N VAL A 141 -1.60 -7.11 14.25
CA VAL A 141 -1.73 -8.56 14.47
C VAL A 141 -2.90 -8.88 15.40
N ALA A 142 -3.07 -8.12 16.49
CA ALA A 142 -4.21 -8.30 17.39
C ALA A 142 -5.54 -8.06 16.66
N GLN A 143 -5.64 -7.00 15.84
CA GLN A 143 -6.81 -6.75 15.01
C GLN A 143 -7.09 -7.88 14.02
N ALA A 144 -6.05 -8.39 13.35
CA ALA A 144 -6.18 -9.51 12.42
C ALA A 144 -6.64 -10.81 13.10
N GLN A 145 -6.22 -11.03 14.35
CA GLN A 145 -6.65 -12.17 15.17
C GLN A 145 -8.11 -12.03 15.61
N ALA A 146 -8.55 -10.83 16.00
CA ALA A 146 -9.95 -10.56 16.36
C ALA A 146 -10.89 -10.87 15.17
N VAL A 147 -10.56 -10.36 13.98
CA VAL A 147 -11.34 -10.60 12.74
C VAL A 147 -11.41 -12.07 12.35
N ARG A 148 -10.44 -12.89 12.79
CA ARG A 148 -10.43 -14.34 12.54
C ARG A 148 -11.26 -15.12 13.56
N ALA A 149 -11.48 -14.56 14.74
CA ALA A 149 -12.24 -15.17 15.82
C ALA A 149 -13.75 -14.90 15.71
N ASP A 150 -14.12 -13.82 15.01
CA ASP A 150 -15.49 -13.49 14.58
C ASP A 150 -15.98 -14.41 13.44
#